data_AF-A0A381ICC1-F1
#
_entry.id   AF-A0A381ICC1-F1
#
_cell.length_a   1.000
_cell.length_b   1.000
_cell.length_c   1.000
_cell.angle_alpha   90.00
_cell.angle_beta   90.00
_cell.angle_gamma   90.00
#
_symmetry.space_group_name_H-M   'P 1'
#
loop_
_entity.id
_entity.type
_entity.pdbx_description
1 polymer ?
#
loop_
_entity_poly.entity_id
_entity_poly.type
_entity_poly.pdbx_seq_one_letter_code
_entity_poly.pdbx_strand_id
1 'polypeptide(L)'
;MNLIDNHIHTNFSSDGKDSMEDTIKKAISIGVRYLTFTDHLEHDEDRGFCINYNDYVPVFNKFKEKYKKDIELLLGVEVGYRKHLKNEIEEIINSNPFDFVLCSTHTIDNVPVPSKAYFKGLSKEDAYYKYFNSILETNREFGDYNIYGHLDYISRYGNIFR
;
A
#
# COMPACT_ATOMS: atom_id res chain seq x y z
N MET A 1 17.11 -11.04 -16.73
CA MET A 1 16.08 -10.17 -16.12
C MET A 1 16.24 -10.28 -14.62
N ASN A 2 16.32 -9.16 -13.90
CA ASN A 2 16.35 -9.20 -12.44
C ASN A 2 14.93 -9.50 -11.93
N LEU A 3 14.79 -10.41 -10.96
CA LEU A 3 13.51 -10.63 -10.27
C LEU A 3 13.32 -9.52 -9.24
N ILE A 4 12.17 -8.87 -9.27
CA ILE A 4 11.85 -7.68 -8.47
C ILE A 4 10.49 -7.91 -7.82
N ASP A 5 10.36 -7.53 -6.55
CA ASP A 5 9.07 -7.46 -5.85
C ASP A 5 8.94 -6.06 -5.23
N ASN A 6 7.92 -5.32 -5.64
CA ASN A 6 7.71 -3.93 -5.26
C ASN A 6 6.44 -3.70 -4.43
N HIS A 7 5.75 -4.76 -4.01
CA HIS A 7 4.55 -4.63 -3.19
C HIS A 7 4.46 -5.78 -2.22
N ILE A 8 4.96 -5.57 -1.00
CA ILE A 8 4.91 -6.55 0.09
C ILE A 8 4.62 -5.88 1.43
N HIS A 9 3.93 -6.61 2.29
CA HIS A 9 3.59 -6.19 3.65
C HIS A 9 4.34 -7.02 4.67
N THR A 10 4.55 -6.43 5.84
CA THR A 10 5.15 -7.06 7.01
C THR A 10 4.24 -6.88 8.21
N ASN A 11 4.68 -7.36 9.37
CA ASN A 11 3.99 -7.14 10.64
C ASN A 11 3.95 -5.66 11.10
N PHE A 12 4.48 -4.71 10.33
CA PHE A 12 4.21 -3.28 10.50
C PHE A 12 2.82 -2.87 9.97
N SER A 13 2.29 -3.59 8.97
CA SER A 13 0.88 -3.50 8.59
C SER A 13 0.04 -4.36 9.53
N SER A 14 -1.13 -3.86 9.92
CA SER A 14 -2.03 -4.55 10.87
C SER A 14 -2.60 -5.87 10.34
N ASP A 15 -2.60 -6.07 9.03
CA ASP A 15 -3.00 -7.30 8.34
C ASP A 15 -1.81 -8.15 7.86
N GLY A 16 -0.58 -7.69 8.06
CA GLY A 16 0.64 -8.44 7.79
C GLY A 16 1.07 -9.29 9.00
N LYS A 17 1.81 -10.38 8.72
CA LYS A 17 2.21 -11.36 9.74
C LYS A 17 3.71 -11.65 9.75
N ASP A 18 4.33 -11.57 8.59
CA ASP A 18 5.74 -11.91 8.42
C ASP A 18 6.64 -10.76 8.89
N SER A 19 7.78 -11.11 9.49
CA SER A 19 8.79 -10.13 9.85
C SER A 19 9.55 -9.66 8.60
N MET A 20 10.06 -8.42 8.59
CA MET A 20 10.95 -7.95 7.51
C MET A 20 12.11 -8.92 7.24
N GLU A 21 12.73 -9.47 8.29
CA GLU A 21 13.89 -10.34 8.13
C GLU A 21 13.53 -11.67 7.44
N ASP A 22 12.39 -12.27 7.81
CA ASP A 22 11.94 -13.52 7.20
C ASP A 22 11.55 -13.29 5.73
N THR A 23 10.89 -12.17 5.44
CA THR A 23 10.59 -11.75 4.07
C THR A 23 11.86 -11.56 3.24
N ILE A 24 12.89 -10.90 3.77
CA ILE A 24 14.19 -10.72 3.10
C ILE A 24 14.85 -12.07 2.81
N LYS A 25 14.95 -12.95 3.81
CA LYS A 25 15.53 -14.29 3.64
C LYS A 25 14.79 -15.08 2.57
N LYS A 26 13.46 -14.99 2.56
CA LYS A 26 12.63 -15.66 1.56
C LYS A 26 12.89 -15.09 0.16
N ALA A 27 12.91 -13.77 0.02
CA ALA A 27 13.19 -13.08 -1.24
C ALA A 27 14.55 -13.49 -1.83
N ILE A 28 15.61 -13.51 -1.00
CA ILE A 28 16.94 -14.00 -1.39
C ILE A 28 16.86 -15.46 -1.87
N SER A 29 16.18 -16.33 -1.12
CA SER A 29 16.11 -17.78 -1.43
C SER A 29 15.44 -18.10 -2.77
N ILE A 30 14.54 -17.23 -3.24
CA ILE A 30 13.83 -17.39 -4.52
C ILE A 30 14.44 -16.53 -5.64
N GLY A 31 15.56 -15.84 -5.38
CA GLY A 31 16.32 -15.08 -6.37
C GLY A 31 15.85 -13.65 -6.62
N VAL A 32 15.03 -13.06 -5.74
CA VAL A 32 14.68 -11.62 -5.80
C VAL A 32 15.95 -10.80 -5.59
N ARG A 33 16.15 -9.80 -6.46
CA ARG A 33 17.30 -8.89 -6.41
C ARG A 33 16.95 -7.51 -5.85
N TYR A 34 15.70 -7.09 -5.99
CA TYR A 34 15.19 -5.82 -5.51
C TYR A 34 13.87 -6.08 -4.79
N LEU A 35 13.80 -5.69 -3.52
CA LEU A 35 12.61 -5.84 -2.68
C LEU A 35 12.24 -4.48 -2.09
N THR A 36 11.00 -4.04 -2.36
CA THR A 36 10.43 -2.83 -1.77
C THR A 36 9.37 -3.21 -0.78
N PHE A 37 9.55 -2.82 0.48
CA PHE A 37 8.50 -2.93 1.49
C PHE A 37 7.49 -1.80 1.28
N THR A 38 6.19 -2.10 1.31
CA THR A 38 5.11 -1.14 1.08
C THR A 38 4.02 -1.33 2.13
N ASP A 39 4.41 -1.33 3.40
CA ASP A 39 3.46 -1.43 4.51
C ASP A 39 2.43 -0.27 4.49
N HIS A 40 1.25 -0.52 5.05
CA HIS A 40 0.08 0.36 4.88
C HIS A 40 0.22 1.72 5.59
N LEU A 41 0.00 2.79 4.85
CA LEU A 41 -0.31 4.13 5.32
C LEU A 41 -1.74 4.46 4.96
N GLU A 42 -2.68 3.96 5.76
CA GLU A 42 -4.08 4.38 5.77
C GLU A 42 -4.26 5.40 6.88
N HIS A 43 -3.97 6.68 6.60
CA HIS A 43 -4.16 7.73 7.58
C HIS A 43 -5.66 7.80 7.91
N ASP A 44 -6.04 7.30 9.09
CA ASP A 44 -7.39 7.31 9.65
C ASP A 44 -7.22 7.08 11.15
N GLU A 45 -7.64 8.04 11.97
CA GLU A 45 -7.52 7.98 13.43
C GLU A 45 -8.25 6.78 14.03
N ASP A 46 -9.23 6.21 13.31
CA ASP A 46 -10.15 5.19 13.85
C ASP A 46 -9.85 3.74 13.39
N ARG A 47 -8.97 3.50 12.41
CA ARG A 47 -8.84 2.17 11.77
C ARG A 47 -7.59 1.38 12.09
N GLY A 48 -6.52 2.01 12.60
CA GLY A 48 -5.30 1.29 12.98
C GLY A 48 -4.55 0.60 11.83
N PHE A 49 -4.75 1.06 10.58
CA PHE A 49 -4.03 0.60 9.38
C PHE A 49 -2.89 1.57 8.98
N CYS A 50 -2.55 2.52 9.84
CA CYS A 50 -1.44 3.43 9.63
C CYS A 50 -0.18 2.89 10.31
N ILE A 51 0.89 2.69 9.52
CA ILE A 51 2.20 2.36 10.06
C ILE A 51 2.71 3.44 11.03
N ASN A 52 3.44 3.03 12.07
CA ASN A 52 4.28 3.94 12.82
C ASN A 52 5.65 4.05 12.13
N TYR A 53 5.82 5.08 11.31
CA TYR A 53 7.06 5.29 10.55
C TYR A 53 8.30 5.47 11.45
N ASN A 54 8.13 5.99 12.68
CA ASN A 54 9.23 6.13 13.64
C ASN A 54 9.80 4.78 14.10
N ASP A 55 8.99 3.71 14.05
CA ASP A 55 9.43 2.35 14.35
C ASP A 55 9.86 1.60 13.08
N TYR A 56 9.16 1.83 11.97
CA TYR A 56 9.38 1.17 10.67
C TYR A 56 10.74 1.53 10.05
N VAL A 57 11.07 2.83 9.97
CA VAL A 57 12.27 3.32 9.27
C VAL A 57 13.58 2.83 9.92
N PRO A 58 13.77 2.86 11.25
CA PRO A 58 14.99 2.35 11.87
C PRO A 58 15.18 0.84 11.66
N VAL A 59 14.09 0.06 11.71
CA VAL A 59 14.15 -1.39 11.50
C VAL A 59 14.49 -1.71 10.05
N PHE A 60 13.89 -1.00 9.10
CA PHE A 60 14.27 -1.10 7.69
C PHE A 60 15.76 -0.80 7.48
N ASN A 61 16.26 0.33 7.99
CA ASN A 61 17.65 0.75 7.81
C ASN A 61 18.66 -0.26 8.36
N LYS A 62 18.34 -0.87 9.51
CA LYS A 62 19.12 -1.97 10.09
C LYS A 62 19.25 -3.14 9.11
N PHE A 63 18.15 -3.53 8.47
CA PHE A 63 18.15 -4.66 7.54
C PHE A 63 18.74 -4.32 6.17
N LYS A 64 18.53 -3.10 5.66
CA LYS A 64 19.20 -2.58 4.47
C LYS A 64 20.71 -2.70 4.60
N GLU A 65 21.28 -2.27 5.73
CA GLU A 65 22.72 -2.41 5.98
C GLU A 65 23.15 -3.88 6.16
N LYS A 66 22.39 -4.69 6.91
CA LYS A 66 22.70 -6.11 7.16
C LYS A 66 22.78 -6.94 5.88
N TYR A 67 21.90 -6.67 4.91
CA TYR A 67 21.72 -7.48 3.70
C TYR A 67 22.20 -6.82 2.41
N LYS A 68 22.89 -5.67 2.48
CA LYS A 68 23.33 -4.88 1.31
C LYS A 68 24.18 -5.62 0.26
N LYS A 69 24.77 -6.76 0.62
CA LYS A 69 25.56 -7.60 -0.31
C LYS A 69 24.72 -8.67 -1.01
N ASP A 70 23.54 -8.97 -0.48
CA ASP A 70 22.72 -10.10 -0.90
C ASP A 70 21.51 -9.66 -1.74
N ILE A 71 20.88 -8.53 -1.38
CA ILE A 71 19.67 -7.99 -2.00
C ILE A 71 19.62 -6.46 -1.87
N GLU A 72 19.07 -5.77 -2.87
CA GLU A 72 18.78 -4.33 -2.80
C GLU A 72 17.43 -4.13 -2.11
N LEU A 73 17.40 -3.34 -1.04
CA LEU A 73 16.20 -3.03 -0.26
C LEU A 73 15.80 -1.57 -0.45
N LEU A 74 14.53 -1.36 -0.79
CA LEU A 74 13.91 -0.05 -0.95
C LEU A 74 12.86 0.18 0.15
N LEU A 75 12.89 1.37 0.73
CA LEU A 75 11.95 1.78 1.77
C LEU A 75 10.72 2.36 1.08
N GLY A 76 9.61 1.65 1.07
CA GLY A 76 8.38 2.18 0.51
C GLY A 76 7.23 2.19 1.49
N VAL A 77 6.09 2.64 0.97
CA VAL A 77 4.82 2.73 1.68
C VAL A 77 3.66 2.55 0.68
N GLU A 78 2.61 1.83 1.09
CA GLU A 78 1.34 1.81 0.36
C GLU A 78 0.36 2.80 0.98
N VAL A 79 0.05 3.86 0.25
CA VAL A 79 -0.83 4.94 0.68
C VAL A 79 -2.26 4.64 0.24
N GLY A 80 -3.14 4.43 1.21
CA GLY A 80 -4.58 4.45 0.99
C GLY A 80 -5.06 5.89 0.84
N TYR A 81 -5.19 6.35 -0.41
CA TYR A 81 -5.49 7.75 -0.64
C TYR A 81 -6.94 8.10 -0.29
N ARG A 82 -7.12 9.18 0.46
CA ARG A 82 -8.43 9.79 0.73
C ARG A 82 -8.32 11.30 0.56
N LYS A 83 -9.16 11.85 -0.31
CA LYS A 83 -9.13 13.26 -0.72
C LYS A 83 -9.05 14.26 0.44
N HIS A 84 -9.85 14.07 1.49
CA HIS A 84 -9.89 14.97 2.65
C HIS A 84 -8.65 14.91 3.55
N LEU A 85 -7.73 13.96 3.35
CA LEU A 85 -6.49 13.79 4.10
C LEU A 85 -5.25 14.05 3.24
N LYS A 86 -5.44 14.70 2.09
CA LYS A 86 -4.39 14.92 1.10
C LYS A 86 -3.16 15.58 1.72
N ASN A 87 -3.36 16.67 2.46
CA ASN A 87 -2.26 17.48 2.98
C ASN A 87 -1.45 16.70 4.04
N GLU A 88 -2.14 15.96 4.91
CA GLU A 88 -1.53 15.12 5.94
C GLU A 88 -0.73 13.98 5.30
N ILE A 89 -1.28 13.34 4.27
CA ILE A 89 -0.59 12.31 3.49
C ILE A 89 0.67 12.87 2.83
N GLU A 90 0.56 14.02 2.16
CA GLU A 90 1.71 14.69 1.53
C GLU A 90 2.77 15.09 2.57
N GLU A 91 2.37 15.57 3.75
CA GLU A 91 3.32 15.88 4.83
C GLU A 91 4.06 14.64 5.32
N ILE A 92 3.36 13.52 5.53
CA ILE A 92 3.98 12.25 5.97
C ILE A 92 4.96 11.74 4.91
N ILE A 93 4.57 11.74 3.64
CA ILE A 93 5.43 11.27 2.55
C ILE A 93 6.69 12.14 2.46
N ASN A 94 6.53 13.46 2.46
CA ASN A 94 7.64 14.39 2.28
C ASN A 94 8.55 14.52 3.52
N SER A 95 8.07 14.14 4.70
CA SER A 95 8.84 14.17 5.96
C SER A 95 9.59 12.87 6.25
N ASN A 96 9.45 11.84 5.40
CA ASN A 96 10.07 10.53 5.60
C ASN A 96 10.94 10.12 4.39
N PRO A 97 11.98 9.31 4.58
CA PRO A 97 12.92 8.95 3.52
C PRO A 97 12.41 7.80 2.64
N PHE A 98 11.14 7.83 2.22
CA PHE A 98 10.59 6.80 1.35
C PHE A 98 11.21 6.86 -0.05
N ASP A 99 11.78 5.74 -0.50
CA ASP A 99 12.29 5.52 -1.85
C ASP A 99 11.14 5.29 -2.85
N PHE A 100 9.98 4.82 -2.38
CA PHE A 100 8.87 4.39 -3.22
C PHE A 100 7.49 4.57 -2.54
N VAL A 101 6.56 5.21 -3.25
CA VAL A 101 5.19 5.45 -2.79
C VAL A 101 4.22 4.78 -3.77
N LEU A 102 3.45 3.82 -3.26
CA LEU A 102 2.40 3.13 -4.00
C LEU A 102 1.04 3.69 -3.58
N CYS A 103 0.31 4.33 -4.49
CA CYS A 103 -1.02 4.89 -4.20
C CYS A 103 -2.11 3.85 -4.48
N SER A 104 -3.03 3.64 -3.55
CA SER A 104 -4.08 2.63 -3.64
C SER A 104 -5.46 3.17 -3.28
N THR A 105 -6.50 2.58 -3.90
CA THR A 105 -7.91 2.80 -3.52
C THR A 105 -8.41 1.60 -2.70
N HIS A 106 -8.53 1.78 -1.38
CA HIS A 106 -9.13 0.81 -0.47
C HIS A 106 -10.48 1.27 0.10
N THR A 107 -10.74 2.57 0.07
CA THR A 107 -11.96 3.20 0.62
C THR A 107 -12.50 4.22 -0.36
N ILE A 108 -13.82 4.26 -0.55
CA ILE A 108 -14.53 5.26 -1.35
C ILE A 108 -15.72 5.76 -0.54
N ASP A 109 -15.93 7.08 -0.47
CA ASP A 109 -16.95 7.71 0.36
C ASP A 109 -16.91 7.24 1.83
N ASN A 110 -15.71 7.03 2.37
CA ASN A 110 -15.44 6.48 3.70
C ASN A 110 -15.92 5.03 3.91
N VAL A 111 -16.37 4.35 2.85
CA VAL A 111 -16.78 2.94 2.88
C VAL A 111 -15.65 2.06 2.34
N PRO A 112 -15.13 1.08 3.10
CA PRO A 112 -14.14 0.14 2.60
C PRO A 112 -14.69 -0.64 1.39
N VAL A 113 -13.92 -0.71 0.30
CA VAL A 113 -14.27 -1.47 -0.90
C VAL A 113 -14.57 -2.96 -0.59
N PRO A 114 -13.87 -3.63 0.35
CA PRO A 114 -14.19 -5.01 0.71
C PRO A 114 -15.55 -5.20 1.41
N SER A 115 -16.17 -4.12 1.91
CA SER A 115 -17.37 -4.20 2.75
C SER A 115 -18.66 -4.39 1.94
N LYS A 116 -19.65 -5.11 2.50
CA LYS A 116 -21.01 -5.22 1.92
C LYS A 116 -21.67 -3.85 1.70
N ALA A 117 -21.35 -2.87 2.54
CA ALA A 117 -21.91 -1.54 2.48
C ALA A 117 -21.54 -0.83 1.16
N TYR A 118 -20.34 -1.10 0.62
CA TYR A 118 -19.88 -0.50 -0.63
C TYR A 118 -20.76 -0.87 -1.82
N PHE A 119 -21.20 -2.13 -1.89
CA PHE A 119 -22.00 -2.68 -2.98
C PHE A 119 -23.51 -2.50 -2.80
N LYS A 120 -23.96 -2.00 -1.64
CA LYS A 120 -25.37 -1.95 -1.30
C LYS A 120 -26.13 -1.01 -2.24
N GLY A 121 -27.08 -1.57 -2.99
CA GLY A 121 -27.94 -0.82 -3.91
C GLY A 121 -27.28 -0.46 -5.25
N LEU A 122 -26.08 -0.97 -5.52
CA LEU A 122 -25.39 -0.80 -6.80
C LEU A 122 -25.49 -2.08 -7.63
N SER A 123 -25.60 -1.93 -8.94
CA SER A 123 -25.28 -3.05 -9.84
C SER A 123 -23.76 -3.31 -9.80
N LYS A 124 -23.33 -4.48 -10.30
CA LYS A 124 -21.90 -4.78 -10.45
C LYS A 124 -21.20 -3.73 -11.33
N GLU A 125 -21.85 -3.31 -12.42
CA GLU A 125 -21.31 -2.31 -13.34
C GLU A 125 -21.14 -0.96 -12.64
N ASP A 126 -22.16 -0.49 -11.90
CA ASP A 126 -22.11 0.79 -11.18
C ASP A 126 -21.03 0.79 -10.10
N ALA A 127 -20.85 -0.32 -9.38
CA ALA A 127 -19.80 -0.44 -8.37
C ALA A 127 -18.40 -0.32 -9.01
N TYR A 128 -18.18 -0.97 -10.16
CA TYR A 128 -16.93 -0.88 -10.90
C TYR A 128 -16.71 0.51 -11.48
N TYR A 129 -17.76 1.13 -12.04
CA TYR A 129 -17.70 2.49 -12.54
C TYR A 129 -17.32 3.47 -11.43
N LYS A 130 -17.96 3.37 -10.26
CA LYS A 130 -17.64 4.16 -9.07
C LYS A 130 -16.19 3.97 -8.63
N TYR A 131 -15.70 2.72 -8.61
CA TYR A 131 -14.33 2.39 -8.23
C TYR A 131 -13.29 3.03 -9.17
N PHE A 132 -13.42 2.79 -10.47
CA PHE A 132 -12.48 3.35 -11.44
C PHE A 132 -12.55 4.87 -11.55
N ASN A 133 -13.74 5.46 -11.36
CA ASN A 133 -13.86 6.92 -11.33
C ASN A 133 -13.13 7.53 -10.11
N SER A 134 -13.17 6.88 -8.94
CA SER A 134 -12.38 7.30 -7.76
C SER A 134 -10.87 7.26 -8.03
N ILE A 135 -10.39 6.27 -8.79
CA ILE A 135 -8.99 6.19 -9.21
C ILE A 135 -8.64 7.37 -10.13
N LEU A 136 -9.49 7.67 -11.11
CA LEU A 136 -9.28 8.80 -12.03
C LEU A 136 -9.27 10.14 -11.28
N GLU A 137 -10.16 10.33 -10.31
CA GLU A 137 -10.18 11.52 -9.45
C GLU A 137 -8.90 11.63 -8.62
N THR A 138 -8.46 10.54 -8.00
CA THR A 138 -7.18 10.48 -7.27
C THR A 138 -6.02 10.93 -8.15
N ASN A 139 -5.89 10.38 -9.35
CA ASN A 139 -4.82 10.71 -10.31
C ASN A 139 -4.82 12.18 -10.75
N ARG A 140 -5.97 12.87 -10.69
CA ARG A 140 -6.08 14.30 -11.05
C ARG A 140 -5.69 15.22 -9.91
N GLU A 141 -5.79 14.75 -8.66
CA GLU A 141 -5.71 15.60 -7.47
C GLU A 141 -4.47 15.34 -6.62
N PHE A 142 -3.89 14.15 -6.71
CA PHE A 142 -2.73 13.71 -5.94
C PHE A 142 -1.63 13.27 -6.89
N GLY A 143 -0.41 13.81 -6.72
CA GLY A 143 0.74 13.54 -7.59
C GLY A 143 1.96 12.98 -6.85
N ASP A 144 1.95 12.97 -5.52
CA ASP A 144 3.07 12.56 -4.68
C ASP A 144 3.12 11.03 -4.51
N TYR A 145 3.14 10.30 -5.63
CA TYR A 145 3.34 8.85 -5.66
C TYR A 145 4.08 8.39 -6.93
N ASN A 146 4.62 7.16 -6.90
CA ASN A 146 5.37 6.61 -8.04
C ASN A 146 4.53 5.68 -8.92
N ILE A 147 3.71 4.81 -8.31
CA ILE A 147 2.87 3.84 -9.01
C ILE A 147 1.48 3.79 -8.37
N TYR A 148 0.45 3.57 -9.19
CA TYR A 148 -0.89 3.26 -8.71
C TYR A 148 -1.06 1.75 -8.53
N GLY A 149 -1.41 1.33 -7.32
CA GLY A 149 -1.59 -0.05 -6.90
C GLY A 149 -2.81 -0.74 -7.52
N HIS A 150 -2.77 -2.07 -7.52
CA HIS A 150 -3.85 -3.03 -7.85
C HIS A 150 -5.17 -2.43 -8.38
N LEU A 151 -5.16 -1.92 -9.62
CA LEU A 151 -6.34 -1.33 -10.28
C LEU A 151 -7.54 -2.29 -10.35
N ASP A 152 -7.30 -3.59 -10.21
CA ASP A 152 -8.31 -4.63 -10.19
C ASP A 152 -8.78 -5.02 -8.77
N TYR A 153 -8.43 -4.28 -7.72
CA TYR A 153 -8.75 -4.62 -6.32
C TYR A 153 -10.24 -4.92 -6.10
N ILE A 154 -11.13 -4.14 -6.70
CA ILE A 154 -12.59 -4.37 -6.63
C ILE A 154 -13.00 -5.78 -7.10
N SER A 155 -12.26 -6.38 -8.04
CA SER A 155 -12.56 -7.71 -8.56
C SER A 155 -12.46 -8.82 -7.52
N ARG A 156 -11.65 -8.61 -6.47
CA ARG A 156 -11.51 -9.52 -5.33
C ARG A 156 -12.81 -9.67 -4.54
N TYR A 157 -13.67 -8.64 -4.54
CA TYR A 157 -14.88 -8.58 -3.70
C TYR A 157 -16.18 -8.49 -4.50
N GLY A 158 -16.13 -7.99 -5.74
CA GLY A 158 -17.32 -7.76 -6.57
C GLY A 158 -18.04 -9.02 -7.05
N ASN A 159 -17.52 -10.22 -6.77
CA ASN A 159 -18.22 -11.49 -7.02
C ASN A 159 -18.84 -12.10 -5.75
N ILE A 160 -18.53 -11.57 -4.57
CA ILE A 160 -18.95 -12.13 -3.27
C ILE A 160 -20.38 -11.70 -2.92
N PHE A 161 -20.84 -10.56 -3.46
CA PHE A 161 -22.15 -10.00 -3.19
C PHE A 161 -23.01 -10.09 -4.45
N ARG A 162 -23.71 -11.22 -4.57
CA ARG A 162 -24.82 -11.44 -5.51
C ARG A 162 -26.11 -11.62 -4.71
#